data_AF-A0AAW0KYA2-F1
#
_entry.id   AF-A0AAW0KYA2-F1
#
_cell.length_a   1.000
_cell.length_b   1.000
_cell.length_c   1.000
_cell.angle_alpha   90.00
_cell.angle_beta   90.00
_cell.angle_gamma   90.00
#
_symmetry.space_group_name_H-M   'P 1'
#
loop_
_entity.id
_entity.type
_entity.pdbx_description
1 polymer ?
#
loop_
_entity_poly.entity_id
_entity_poly.type
_entity_poly.pdbx_seq_one_letter_code
_entity_poly.pdbx_strand_id
1 'polypeptide(L)'
;MNEGPYFMPDIVVNERGLGKEESVVGIVREVLMDGSYRIVLGDNGETMTVLPDEMDLVAPWKNDKVKIMAGVQCGTTGKLIGVDGSDRIVKLTY
;
A
#
# COMPACT_ATOMS: atom_id res chain seq x y z
N MET A 1 -22.04 -1.47 -2.90
CA MET A 1 -20.99 -0.73 -2.20
C MET A 1 -19.78 -1.63 -2.23
N ASN A 2 -18.77 -1.27 -3.01
CA ASN A 2 -17.64 -2.14 -3.29
C ASN A 2 -16.60 -1.90 -2.20
N GLU A 3 -16.63 -2.73 -1.15
CA GLU A 3 -15.77 -2.60 0.04
C GLU A 3 -14.54 -3.53 -0.08
N GLY A 4 -13.88 -3.49 -1.24
CA GLY A 4 -12.52 -4.02 -1.37
C GLY A 4 -11.50 -2.98 -0.88
N PRO A 5 -10.31 -3.38 -0.41
CA PRO A 5 -9.28 -2.43 -0.03
C PRO A 5 -8.85 -1.63 -1.26
N TYR A 6 -9.33 -0.40 -1.37
CA TYR A 6 -8.82 0.55 -2.34
C TYR A 6 -7.39 0.90 -1.93
N PHE A 7 -6.42 0.53 -2.75
CA PHE A 7 -5.04 0.96 -2.49
C PHE A 7 -5.01 2.48 -2.64
N MET A 8 -4.78 3.16 -1.52
CA MET A 8 -4.71 4.61 -1.52
C MET A 8 -3.38 5.06 -2.15
N PRO A 9 -3.29 6.28 -2.67
CA PRO A 9 -2.00 6.87 -3.04
C PRO A 9 -1.01 6.82 -1.87
N ASP A 10 0.29 6.79 -2.17
CA ASP A 10 1.40 6.75 -1.22
C ASP A 10 1.49 5.49 -0.36
N ILE A 11 0.81 4.40 -0.75
CA ILE A 11 0.95 3.09 -0.12
C ILE A 11 2.07 2.29 -0.81
N VAL A 12 2.88 1.62 -0.01
CA VAL A 12 3.93 0.71 -0.48
C VAL A 12 3.33 -0.67 -0.77
N VAL A 13 3.58 -1.20 -1.96
CA VAL A 13 3.08 -2.48 -2.44
C VAL A 13 4.21 -3.32 -3.03
N ASN A 14 4.05 -4.64 -2.99
CA ASN A 14 4.88 -5.58 -3.72
C ASN A 14 4.14 -6.02 -4.98
N GLU A 15 4.74 -5.78 -6.13
CA GLU A 15 4.29 -6.30 -7.42
C GLU A 15 4.69 -7.77 -7.56
N ARG A 16 3.71 -8.62 -7.86
CA ARG A 16 3.88 -10.05 -8.15
C ARG A 16 3.75 -10.25 -9.65
N GLY A 17 4.83 -9.97 -10.38
CA GLY A 17 4.83 -10.13 -11.82
C GLY A 17 4.64 -11.58 -12.22
N LEU A 18 3.77 -11.82 -13.21
CA LEU A 18 3.65 -13.10 -13.89
C LEU A 18 5.01 -13.48 -14.53
N GLY A 19 5.74 -14.37 -13.87
CA GLY A 19 7.02 -14.91 -14.37
C GLY A 19 8.29 -14.22 -13.88
N LYS A 20 8.22 -13.29 -12.91
CA LYS A 20 9.42 -12.80 -12.21
C LYS A 20 9.69 -13.63 -10.96
N GLU A 21 10.95 -14.00 -10.75
CA GLU A 21 11.39 -14.79 -9.59
C GLU A 21 11.36 -13.96 -8.30
N GLU A 22 11.47 -12.64 -8.40
CA GLU A 22 11.46 -11.70 -7.28
C GLU A 22 10.34 -10.66 -7.42
N SER A 23 9.63 -10.42 -6.32
CA SER A 23 8.66 -9.34 -6.22
C SER A 23 9.37 -7.98 -6.17
N VAL A 24 8.81 -6.97 -6.84
CA VAL A 24 9.37 -5.63 -6.88
C VAL A 24 8.56 -4.69 -5.98
N VAL A 25 9.25 -3.93 -5.14
CA VAL A 25 8.61 -2.92 -4.27
C VAL A 25 8.30 -1.67 -5.09
N GLY A 26 7.07 -1.17 -4.97
CA GLY A 26 6.61 0.08 -5.58
C GLY A 26 5.70 0.90 -4.66
N ILE A 27 5.42 2.13 -5.09
CA ILE A 27 4.51 3.06 -4.39
C ILE A 27 3.35 3.40 -5.30
N VAL A 28 2.12 3.21 -4.81
CA VAL A 28 0.89 3.60 -5.53
C VAL A 28 0.85 5.11 -5.70
N ARG A 29 0.70 5.58 -6.94
CA ARG A 29 0.53 7.01 -7.27
C ARG A 29 -0.88 7.38 -7.67
N GLU A 30 -1.53 6.53 -8.44
CA GLU A 30 -2.86 6.82 -8.97
C GLU A 30 -3.66 5.54 -9.13
N VAL A 31 -4.98 5.65 -8.94
CA VAL A 31 -5.96 4.64 -9.33
C VAL A 31 -6.57 5.10 -10.66
N LEU A 32 -6.39 4.31 -11.71
CA LEU A 32 -6.88 4.62 -13.05
C LEU A 32 -8.39 4.36 -13.16
N MET A 33 -9.02 4.92 -14.18
CA MET A 33 -10.48 4.82 -14.39
C MET A 33 -10.97 3.38 -14.61
N ASP A 34 -10.08 2.48 -15.06
CA ASP A 34 -10.35 1.06 -15.26
C ASP A 34 -10.16 0.22 -13.98
N GLY A 35 -9.80 0.84 -12.86
CA GLY A 35 -9.56 0.19 -11.58
C GLY A 35 -8.16 -0.39 -11.40
N SER A 36 -7.28 -0.24 -12.39
CA SER A 36 -5.85 -0.57 -12.26
C SER A 36 -5.10 0.55 -11.52
N TYR A 37 -3.86 0.24 -11.12
CA TYR A 37 -3.04 1.15 -10.31
C TYR A 37 -1.77 1.53 -11.06
N ARG A 38 -1.45 2.82 -11.08
CA ARG A 38 -0.13 3.30 -11.48
C ARG A 38 0.79 3.31 -10.27
N ILE A 39 1.78 2.43 -10.27
CA ILE A 39 2.82 2.37 -9.24
C ILE A 39 4.12 2.97 -9.77
N VAL A 40 4.92 3.53 -8.87
CA VAL A 40 6.31 3.92 -9.14
C VAL A 40 7.21 2.87 -8.50
N LEU A 41 7.99 2.18 -9.32
CA LEU A 41 9.01 1.24 -8.87
C LEU A 41 10.20 2.01 -8.30
N GLY A 42 10.92 1.41 -7.34
CA GLY A 42 12.05 2.02 -6.64
C GLY A 42 13.16 2.60 -7.56
N ASP A 43 14.11 3.32 -6.93
CA ASP A 43 15.33 4.03 -7.39
C ASP A 43 15.35 4.73 -8.77
N ASN A 44 14.81 4.13 -9.82
CA ASN A 44 14.79 4.69 -11.17
C ASN A 44 13.53 5.53 -11.45
N GLY A 45 12.53 5.50 -10.57
CA GLY A 45 11.29 6.26 -10.72
C GLY A 45 10.42 5.78 -11.89
N GLU A 46 10.67 4.58 -12.40
CA GLU A 46 9.90 3.96 -13.47
C GLU A 46 8.45 3.74 -13.02
N THR A 47 7.49 4.05 -13.89
CA THR A 47 6.07 3.84 -13.62
C THR A 47 5.57 2.57 -14.30
N MET A 48 4.79 1.78 -13.58
CA MET A 48 4.15 0.57 -14.09
C MET A 48 2.64 0.61 -13.79
N THR A 49 1.84 0.01 -14.67
CA THR A 49 0.41 -0.21 -14.42
C THR A 49 0.23 -1.66 -13.99
N VAL A 50 -0.46 -1.87 -12.86
CA VAL A 50 -0.67 -3.19 -12.27
C VAL A 50 -2.14 -3.38 -11.89
N LEU A 51 -2.62 -4.62 -11.99
CA LEU A 51 -3.93 -4.98 -11.48
C LEU A 51 -3.88 -5.19 -9.96
N PRO A 52 -5.00 -4.96 -9.24
CA PRO A 52 -5.05 -5.21 -7.79
C PRO A 52 -4.61 -6.62 -7.38
N ASP A 53 -4.94 -7.65 -8.17
CA ASP A 53 -4.59 -9.03 -7.87
C ASP A 53 -3.08 -9.33 -8.07
N GLU A 54 -2.40 -8.50 -8.85
CA GLU A 54 -0.96 -8.60 -9.15
C GLU A 54 -0.11 -7.92 -8.09
N MET A 55 -0.68 -7.42 -6.99
CA MET A 55 0.08 -6.78 -5.92
C MET A 55 -0.37 -7.19 -4.52
N ASP A 56 0.55 -7.07 -3.57
CA ASP A 56 0.32 -7.27 -2.15
C ASP A 56 0.72 -6.04 -1.33
N LEU A 57 0.03 -5.83 -0.21
CA LEU A 57 0.42 -4.82 0.76
C LEU A 57 1.72 -5.20 1.46
N VAL A 58 2.65 -4.24 1.56
CA VAL A 58 3.82 -4.40 2.42
C VAL A 58 3.42 -4.13 3.86
N ALA A 59 3.64 -5.12 4.73
CA ALA A 59 3.38 -4.97 6.15
C ALA A 59 4.34 -3.93 6.76
N PRO A 60 3.84 -2.88 7.45
CA PRO A 60 4.68 -1.85 8.03
C PRO A 60 5.48 -2.36 9.23
N TRP A 61 6.68 -1.81 9.42
CA TRP A 61 7.55 -2.04 10.56
C TRP A 61 7.38 -0.98 11.66
N LYS A 62 7.86 -1.32 12.86
CA LYS A 62 7.86 -0.40 13.99
C LYS A 62 8.57 0.90 13.62
N ASN A 63 7.92 2.02 13.91
CA ASN A 63 8.27 3.40 13.55
C ASN A 63 7.92 3.87 12.14
N ASP A 64 7.38 3.00 11.27
CA ASP A 64 6.96 3.44 9.94
C ASP A 64 5.79 4.42 10.02
N LYS A 65 5.76 5.34 9.06
CA LYS A 65 4.57 6.14 8.78
C LYS A 65 3.59 5.25 8.03
N VAL A 66 2.37 5.16 8.55
CA VAL A 66 1.29 4.34 7.98
C VAL A 66 0.11 5.21 7.61
N LYS A 67 -0.69 4.74 6.66
CA LYS A 67 -1.98 5.31 6.29
C LYS A 67 -3.05 4.27 6.57
N ILE A 68 -4.11 4.69 7.26
CA ILE A 68 -5.23 3.80 7.60
C ILE A 68 -6.10 3.64 6.35
N MET A 69 -6.34 2.40 5.91
CA MET A 69 -7.03 2.12 4.64
C MET A 69 -8.50 1.73 4.79
N ALA A 70 -9.00 1.53 6.01
CA ALA A 70 -10.38 1.12 6.27
C ALA A 70 -10.90 1.64 7.60
N GLY A 71 -12.22 1.65 7.76
CA GLY A 71 -12.92 2.10 8.96
C GLY A 71 -12.99 3.61 9.12
N VAL A 72 -13.39 4.08 10.31
CA VAL A 72 -13.68 5.51 10.59
C VAL A 72 -12.46 6.42 10.42
N GLN A 73 -11.25 5.88 10.56
CA GLN A 73 -10.01 6.63 10.41
C GLN A 73 -9.39 6.50 9.01
N CYS A 74 -10.11 5.96 8.02
CA CYS A 74 -9.61 5.81 6.66
C CYS A 74 -9.06 7.14 6.10
N GLY A 75 -7.89 7.08 5.46
CA GLY A 75 -7.18 8.23 4.91
C GLY A 75 -6.30 8.99 5.90
N THR A 76 -6.49 8.81 7.21
CA THR A 76 -5.59 9.40 8.21
C THR A 76 -4.21 8.74 8.19
N THR A 77 -3.21 9.48 8.66
CA THR A 77 -1.84 8.96 8.79
C THR A 77 -1.43 8.88 10.25
N GLY A 78 -0.49 7.99 10.54
CA GLY A 78 0.05 7.82 11.88
C GLY A 78 1.40 7.14 11.84
N LYS A 79 1.94 6.88 13.02
CA LYS A 79 3.18 6.13 13.21
C LYS A 79 2.89 4.80 13.88
N LEU A 80 3.39 3.70 13.32
CA LEU A 80 3.30 2.39 13.97
C LEU A 80 4.20 2.36 15.21
N ILE A 81 3.62 2.22 16.41
CA ILE A 81 4.37 2.26 17.68
C ILE A 81 4.49 0.89 18.35
N GLY A 82 3.63 -0.06 18.00
CA GLY A 82 3.62 -1.39 18.58
C GLY A 82 2.90 -2.42 17.73
N VAL A 83 3.18 -3.68 17.99
CA VAL A 83 2.56 -4.86 17.37
C VAL A 83 2.09 -5.77 18.50
N ASP A 84 0.83 -6.17 18.47
CA ASP A 84 0.24 -7.12 19.41
C ASP A 84 -0.49 -8.22 18.64
N GLY A 85 0.16 -9.36 18.43
CA GLY A 85 -0.34 -10.41 17.55
C GLY A 85 -0.58 -9.92 16.11
N SER A 86 -1.82 -10.06 15.63
CA SER A 86 -2.26 -9.53 14.33
C SER A 86 -2.44 -8.01 14.34
N ASP A 87 -2.60 -7.41 15.52
CA ASP A 87 -2.99 -6.02 15.65
C ASP A 87 -1.76 -5.10 15.59
N ARG A 88 -2.02 -3.89 15.12
CA ARG A 88 -1.02 -2.85 14.92
C ARG A 88 -1.46 -1.60 15.68
N ILE A 89 -0.64 -1.17 16.63
CA ILE A 89 -0.94 -0.02 17.48
C ILE A 89 -0.34 1.22 16.82
N VAL A 90 -1.22 2.09 16.33
CA VAL A 90 -0.83 3.30 15.57
C VAL A 90 -1.10 4.54 16.41
N LYS A 91 -0.10 5.41 16.52
CA LYS A 91 -0.28 6.78 17.02
C LYS A 91 -0.67 7.67 15.84
N LEU A 92 -1.91 8.17 15.84
CA LEU A 92 -2.39 9.07 14.79
C LEU A 92 -1.67 10.43 14.85
N THR A 93 -1.44 11.00 13.67
CA THR A 93 -0.89 12.34 13.50
C THR A 93 -1.92 13.14 12.69
N TYR A 94 -2.55 14.12 13.35
CA TYR A 94 -3.55 15.01 12.75
C TYR A 94 -2.87 16.14 11.95
#